data_AF-A0A7W0VAA0-F1
#
_entry.id   AF-A0A7W0VAA0-F1
#
_cell.length_a   1.000
_cell.length_b   1.000
_cell.length_c   1.000
_cell.angle_alpha   90.00
_cell.angle_beta   90.00
_cell.angle_gamma   90.00
#
_symmetry.space_group_name_H-M   'P 1'
#
loop_
_entity.id
_entity.type
_entity.pdbx_description
1 polymer ?
#
loop_
_entity_poly.entity_id
_entity_poly.type
_entity_poly.pdbx_seq_one_letter_code
_entity_poly.pdbx_strand_id
1 'polypeptide(L)'
;MKNLKVVILVFGIMGLVSMFLPMGGGMPSMFSLFMEFDKFQLILMLAAFGVPTAVSAMGLAKPPAQAWHGIAALAGFALAAVKTRIWSSIGSIMDVPLSGKLMLIAVVGGVITSIMAVVKPEAKA
;
A
#
# COMPACT_ATOMS: atom_id res chain seq x y z
N MET A 1 -19.11 1.48 -6.21
CA MET A 1 -18.67 0.16 -6.70
C MET A 1 -18.44 -0.71 -5.49
N LYS A 2 -19.25 -1.76 -5.25
CA LYS A 2 -19.37 -2.45 -3.94
C LYS A 2 -18.09 -3.11 -3.40
N ASN A 3 -17.05 -3.24 -4.24
CA ASN A 3 -15.84 -4.03 -3.93
C ASN A 3 -14.55 -3.20 -3.80
N LEU A 4 -14.58 -1.87 -3.94
CA LEU A 4 -13.36 -1.06 -3.91
C LEU A 4 -12.58 -1.18 -2.60
N LYS A 5 -13.28 -1.19 -1.47
CA LYS A 5 -12.68 -1.39 -0.13
C LYS A 5 -11.94 -2.73 0.01
N VAL A 6 -12.45 -3.80 -0.61
CA VAL A 6 -11.77 -5.10 -0.63
C VAL A 6 -10.48 -5.00 -1.43
N VAL A 7 -10.53 -4.35 -2.59
CA VAL A 7 -9.36 -4.19 -3.45
C VAL A 7 -8.28 -3.34 -2.76
N ILE A 8 -8.65 -2.22 -2.13
CA ILE A 8 -7.73 -1.38 -1.34
C ILE A 8 -7.13 -2.18 -0.18
N LEU A 9 -7.93 -3.00 0.50
CA LEU A 9 -7.45 -3.89 1.57
C LEU A 9 -6.42 -4.89 1.05
N VAL A 10 -6.68 -5.56 -0.07
CA VAL A 10 -5.73 -6.52 -0.67
C VAL A 10 -4.42 -5.82 -1.03
N PHE A 11 -4.46 -4.62 -1.63
CA PHE A 11 -3.25 -3.87 -1.92
C PHE A 11 -2.50 -3.41 -0.67
N GLY A 12 -3.22 -3.03 0.39
CA GLY A 12 -2.62 -2.66 1.67
C GLY A 12 -1.88 -3.84 2.32
N ILE A 13 -2.54 -5.00 2.39
CA ILE A 13 -1.95 -6.23 2.91
C ILE A 13 -0.77 -6.67 2.05
N MET A 14 -0.90 -6.64 0.72
CA MET A 14 0.19 -7.01 -0.19
C MET A 14 1.41 -6.09 -0.01
N GLY A 15 1.20 -4.80 0.19
CA GLY A 15 2.27 -3.85 0.51
C GLY A 15 2.96 -4.19 1.84
N LEU A 16 2.19 -4.47 2.90
CA LEU A 16 2.75 -4.90 4.18
C LEU A 16 3.56 -6.19 4.05
N VAL A 17 2.98 -7.23 3.43
CA VAL A 17 3.65 -8.52 3.24
C VAL A 17 4.93 -8.36 2.43
N SER A 18 4.93 -7.51 1.40
CA SER A 18 6.12 -7.26 0.57
C SER A 18 7.31 -6.75 1.37
N MET A 19 7.09 -6.01 2.47
CA MET A 19 8.17 -5.49 3.33
C MET A 19 8.90 -6.60 4.08
N PHE A 20 8.25 -7.72 4.36
CA PHE A 20 8.82 -8.86 5.07
C PHE A 20 9.47 -9.89 4.14
N LEU A 21 9.23 -9.79 2.84
CA LEU A 21 9.85 -10.67 1.86
C LEU A 21 11.30 -10.27 1.60
N PRO A 22 12.21 -11.24 1.40
CA PRO A 22 13.60 -10.95 1.07
C PRO A 22 13.70 -10.26 -0.30
N MET A 23 14.69 -9.38 -0.45
CA MET A 23 14.92 -8.64 -1.70
C MET A 23 15.66 -9.47 -2.77
N GLY A 24 15.75 -10.79 -2.59
CA GLY A 24 16.48 -11.68 -3.51
C GLY A 24 18.00 -11.62 -3.33
N GLY A 25 18.72 -12.59 -3.90
CA GLY A 25 20.19 -12.62 -3.88
C GLY A 25 20.82 -12.69 -2.47
N GLY A 26 20.10 -13.24 -1.48
CA GLY A 26 20.56 -13.28 -0.09
C GLY A 26 20.42 -11.96 0.68
N MET A 27 19.85 -10.92 0.08
CA MET A 27 19.59 -9.65 0.76
C MET A 27 18.48 -9.81 1.81
N PRO A 28 18.62 -9.11 2.97
CA PRO A 28 17.59 -9.09 3.99
C PRO A 28 16.30 -8.45 3.46
N SER A 29 15.19 -8.64 4.19
CA SER A 29 13.92 -7.97 3.88
C SER A 29 14.03 -6.45 4.11
N MET A 30 13.16 -5.66 3.47
CA MET A 30 13.08 -4.21 3.75
C MET A 30 12.82 -3.94 5.23
N PHE A 31 12.00 -4.78 5.88
CA PHE A 31 11.73 -4.67 7.30
C PHE A 31 13.03 -4.78 8.12
N SER A 32 13.82 -5.84 7.90
CA SER A 32 15.08 -6.05 8.62
C SER A 32 16.06 -4.91 8.36
N LEU A 33 16.18 -4.49 7.10
CA LEU A 33 17.10 -3.41 6.71
C LEU A 33 16.72 -2.08 7.37
N PHE A 34 15.45 -1.67 7.33
CA PHE A 34 15.03 -0.43 7.99
C PHE A 34 15.03 -0.54 9.51
N MET A 35 14.77 -1.72 10.08
CA MET A 35 14.86 -1.89 11.53
C MET A 35 16.28 -1.65 12.06
N GLU A 36 17.29 -2.03 11.27
CA GLU A 36 18.70 -1.84 11.64
C GLU A 36 19.20 -0.41 11.35
N PHE A 37 18.87 0.14 10.19
CA PHE A 37 19.49 1.39 9.71
C PHE A 37 18.59 2.63 9.77
N ASP A 38 17.27 2.49 9.66
CA ASP A 38 16.34 3.63 9.65
C ASP A 38 14.95 3.26 10.17
N LYS A 39 14.83 3.24 11.50
CA LYS A 39 13.58 2.92 12.19
C LYS A 39 12.46 3.91 11.85
N PHE A 40 12.79 5.15 11.54
CA PHE A 40 11.81 6.16 11.18
C PHE A 40 11.21 5.85 9.81
N GLN A 41 12.04 5.50 8.83
CA GLN A 41 11.57 5.03 7.53
C GLN A 41 10.73 3.75 7.66
N LEU A 42 11.10 2.82 8.55
CA LEU A 42 10.28 1.63 8.83
C LEU A 42 8.87 2.01 9.31
N ILE A 43 8.77 2.88 10.32
CA ILE A 43 7.49 3.33 10.88
C ILE A 43 6.65 4.00 9.81
N LEU A 44 7.24 4.87 8.99
CA LEU A 44 6.54 5.54 7.90
C LEU A 44 6.01 4.55 6.86
N MET A 45 6.80 3.54 6.48
CA MET A 45 6.38 2.52 5.51
C MET A 45 5.29 1.61 6.08
N LEU A 46 5.39 1.22 7.35
CA LEU A 46 4.34 0.48 8.04
C LEU A 46 3.06 1.29 8.13
N ALA A 47 3.13 2.59 8.42
CA ALA A 47 1.97 3.47 8.42
C ALA A 47 1.40 3.64 7.00
N ALA A 48 2.26 3.75 5.98
CA ALA A 48 1.86 3.96 4.59
C ALA A 48 0.98 2.83 4.04
N PHE A 49 1.21 1.58 4.45
CA PHE A 49 0.34 0.45 4.07
C PHE A 49 -0.65 0.03 5.17
N GLY A 50 -0.27 0.21 6.43
CA GLY A 50 -1.09 -0.12 7.60
C GLY A 50 -2.32 0.75 7.73
N VAL A 51 -2.21 2.06 7.47
CA VAL A 51 -3.37 2.96 7.50
C VAL A 51 -4.40 2.58 6.42
N PRO A 52 -4.04 2.45 5.12
CA PRO A 52 -4.98 1.96 4.10
C PRO A 52 -5.64 0.62 4.45
N THR A 53 -4.86 -0.32 5.00
CA THR A 53 -5.35 -1.63 5.44
C THR A 53 -6.40 -1.48 6.53
N ALA A 54 -6.09 -0.71 7.58
CA ALA A 54 -6.98 -0.50 8.72
C ALA A 54 -8.28 0.21 8.32
N VAL A 55 -8.19 1.31 7.56
CA VAL A 55 -9.39 2.07 7.15
C VAL A 55 -10.27 1.28 6.17
N SER A 56 -9.67 0.44 5.33
CA SER A 56 -10.43 -0.43 4.42
C SER A 56 -11.12 -1.57 5.16
N ALA A 57 -10.44 -2.18 6.14
CA ALA A 57 -11.03 -3.16 7.03
C ALA A 57 -12.19 -2.57 7.84
N MET A 58 -12.03 -1.34 8.34
CA MET A 58 -13.12 -0.61 9.02
C MET A 58 -14.32 -0.37 8.11
N GLY A 59 -14.10 0.05 6.85
CA GLY A 59 -15.17 0.23 5.86
C GLY A 59 -15.88 -1.06 5.43
N LEU A 60 -15.23 -2.22 5.65
CA LEU A 60 -15.84 -3.55 5.50
C LEU A 60 -16.67 -3.95 6.72
N ALA A 61 -16.16 -3.73 7.93
CA ALA A 61 -16.83 -4.09 9.17
C ALA A 61 -18.04 -3.19 9.47
N LYS A 62 -17.99 -1.90 9.09
CA LYS A 62 -19.06 -0.91 9.31
C LYS A 62 -19.44 -0.22 7.99
N PRO A 63 -20.19 -0.88 7.10
CA PRO A 63 -20.74 -0.23 5.91
C PRO A 63 -21.74 0.88 6.31
N PRO A 64 -21.89 1.95 5.50
CA PRO A 64 -21.21 2.23 4.24
C PRO A 64 -19.79 2.81 4.41
N ALA A 65 -18.90 2.54 3.45
CA ALA A 65 -17.57 3.14 3.44
C ALA A 65 -17.67 4.66 3.23
N GLN A 66 -17.26 5.42 4.26
CA GLN A 66 -17.21 6.87 4.19
C GLN A 66 -16.06 7.37 3.29
N ALA A 67 -16.24 8.52 2.65
CA ALA A 67 -15.26 9.10 1.71
C ALA A 67 -13.87 9.32 2.35
N TRP A 68 -13.81 9.62 3.65
CA TRP A 68 -12.54 9.81 4.34
C TRP A 68 -11.69 8.54 4.38
N HIS A 69 -12.27 7.33 4.34
CA HIS A 69 -11.49 6.09 4.25
C HIS A 69 -10.69 6.04 2.94
N GLY A 70 -11.31 6.47 1.83
CA GLY A 70 -10.63 6.57 0.53
C GLY A 70 -9.51 7.61 0.54
N ILE A 71 -9.72 8.76 1.19
CA ILE A 71 -8.70 9.80 1.33
C ILE A 71 -7.53 9.31 2.18
N ALA A 72 -7.80 8.67 3.31
CA ALA A 72 -6.78 8.10 4.18
C ALA A 72 -5.98 7.00 3.49
N ALA A 73 -6.64 6.12 2.73
CA ALA A 73 -5.98 5.10 1.93
C ALA A 73 -5.11 5.72 0.83
N LEU A 74 -5.62 6.74 0.14
CA LEU A 74 -4.86 7.45 -0.90
C LEU A 74 -3.61 8.11 -0.31
N ALA A 75 -3.73 8.78 0.83
CA ALA A 75 -2.60 9.41 1.50
C ALA A 75 -1.52 8.38 1.89
N GLY A 76 -1.93 7.22 2.42
CA GLY A 76 -1.00 6.13 2.75
C GLY A 76 -0.27 5.60 1.52
N PHE A 77 -0.99 5.23 0.46
CA PHE A 77 -0.34 4.73 -0.76
C PHE A 77 0.48 5.80 -1.49
N ALA A 78 0.08 7.07 -1.46
CA ALA A 78 0.87 8.17 -2.01
C ALA A 78 2.18 8.34 -1.23
N LEU A 79 2.13 8.24 0.11
CA LEU A 79 3.34 8.24 0.94
C LEU A 79 4.28 7.09 0.57
N ALA A 80 3.74 5.87 0.43
CA ALA A 80 4.53 4.72 -0.03
C ALA A 80 5.13 4.96 -1.41
N ALA A 81 4.37 5.53 -2.35
CA ALA A 81 4.85 5.85 -3.69
C ALA A 81 6.03 6.82 -3.68
N VAL A 82 5.95 7.86 -2.83
CA VAL A 82 7.00 8.86 -2.70
C VAL A 82 8.24 8.28 -2.03
N LYS A 83 8.07 7.53 -0.94
CA LYS A 83 9.20 6.97 -0.18
C LYS A 83 9.94 5.88 -0.95
N THR A 84 9.24 5.08 -1.74
CA THR A 84 9.84 4.03 -2.56
C THR A 84 10.33 4.53 -3.92
N ARG A 85 10.08 5.82 -4.23
CA ARG A 85 10.43 6.46 -5.51
C ARG A 85 10.00 5.60 -6.70
N ILE A 86 8.73 5.21 -6.75
CA ILE A 86 8.28 4.22 -7.76
C ILE A 86 8.64 4.62 -9.20
N TRP A 87 8.71 5.92 -9.47
CA TRP A 87 9.07 6.49 -10.77
C TRP A 87 10.47 6.08 -11.23
N SER A 88 11.43 5.87 -10.34
CA SER A 88 12.76 5.37 -10.72
C SER A 88 12.78 3.86 -11.03
N SER A 89 11.76 3.12 -10.59
CA SER A 89 11.74 1.66 -10.67
C SER A 89 10.80 1.11 -11.76
N ILE A 90 9.98 1.97 -12.37
CA ILE A 90 9.05 1.57 -13.43
C ILE A 90 9.80 1.05 -14.68
N GLY A 91 10.95 1.65 -15.00
CA GLY A 91 11.74 1.26 -16.19
C GLY A 91 12.47 -0.08 -16.08
N SER A 92 12.69 -0.58 -14.86
CA SER A 92 13.46 -1.81 -14.58
C SER A 92 12.61 -2.91 -13.95
N ILE A 93 11.28 -2.83 -14.05
CA ILE A 93 10.33 -3.68 -13.33
C ILE A 93 10.57 -5.19 -13.50
N MET A 94 11.13 -5.61 -14.64
CA MET A 94 11.40 -7.02 -14.95
C MET A 94 12.57 -7.58 -14.14
N ASP A 95 13.55 -6.74 -13.82
CA ASP A 95 14.79 -7.11 -13.12
C ASP A 95 14.65 -7.02 -11.60
N VAL A 96 13.55 -6.42 -11.12
CA VAL A 96 13.28 -6.27 -9.68
C VAL A 96 12.93 -7.63 -9.06
N PRO A 97 13.43 -7.93 -7.84
CA PRO A 97 13.02 -9.10 -7.07
C PRO A 97 11.51 -9.14 -6.81
N LEU A 98 10.98 -10.32 -6.49
CA LEU A 98 9.54 -10.53 -6.27
C LEU A 98 8.95 -9.56 -5.22
N SER A 99 9.67 -9.30 -4.13
CA SER A 99 9.26 -8.35 -3.10
C SER A 99 9.06 -6.94 -3.66
N GLY A 100 10.00 -6.45 -4.47
CA GLY A 100 9.87 -5.15 -5.13
C GLY A 100 8.75 -5.10 -6.17
N LYS A 101 8.52 -6.19 -6.92
CA LYS A 101 7.38 -6.31 -7.84
C LYS A 101 6.05 -6.23 -7.10
N LEU A 102 5.89 -6.99 -6.01
CA LEU A 102 4.69 -6.98 -5.19
C LEU A 102 4.45 -5.60 -4.56
N MET A 103 5.50 -4.96 -4.05
CA MET A 103 5.40 -3.62 -3.48
C MET A 103 4.96 -2.61 -4.54
N LEU A 104 5.52 -2.66 -5.74
CA LEU A 104 5.17 -1.73 -6.81
C LEU A 104 3.72 -1.94 -7.28
N ILE A 105 3.30 -3.20 -7.46
CA ILE A 105 1.90 -3.53 -7.77
C ILE A 105 0.97 -3.05 -6.64
N ALA A 106 1.37 -3.23 -5.38
CA ALA A 106 0.62 -2.77 -4.21
C ALA A 106 0.44 -1.26 -4.19
N VAL A 107 1.51 -0.52 -4.45
CA VAL A 107 1.47 0.95 -4.47
C VAL A 107 0.66 1.46 -5.65
N VAL A 108 0.95 1.02 -6.87
CA VAL A 108 0.27 1.51 -8.08
C VAL A 108 -1.22 1.14 -8.04
N GLY A 109 -1.52 -0.14 -7.75
CA GLY A 109 -2.90 -0.61 -7.61
C GLY A 109 -3.64 0.09 -6.47
N GLY A 110 -2.97 0.27 -5.32
CA GLY A 110 -3.51 0.97 -4.16
C GLY A 110 -3.82 2.43 -4.43
N VAL A 111 -2.93 3.17 -5.10
CA VAL A 111 -3.17 4.57 -5.49
C VAL A 111 -4.37 4.66 -6.43
N ILE A 112 -4.39 3.89 -7.53
CA ILE A 112 -5.46 3.94 -8.52
C ILE A 112 -6.81 3.62 -7.88
N THR A 113 -6.87 2.57 -7.06
CA THR A 113 -8.12 2.13 -6.43
C THR A 113 -8.58 3.09 -5.35
N SER A 114 -7.66 3.72 -4.62
CA SER A 114 -7.99 4.76 -3.65
C SER A 114 -8.51 6.03 -4.33
N ILE A 115 -7.94 6.45 -5.47
CA ILE A 115 -8.47 7.55 -6.29
C ILE A 115 -9.90 7.23 -6.72
N MET A 116 -10.16 6.03 -7.23
CA MET A 116 -11.52 5.61 -7.62
C MET A 116 -12.50 5.65 -6.44
N ALA A 117 -12.06 5.27 -5.24
CA ALA A 117 -12.87 5.32 -4.02
C ALA A 117 -13.18 6.75 -3.56
N VAL A 118 -12.27 7.70 -3.77
CA VAL A 118 -12.49 9.11 -3.48
C VAL A 118 -13.45 9.74 -4.50
N VAL A 119 -13.26 9.48 -5.80
CA VAL A 119 -14.07 10.09 -6.87
C VAL A 119 -15.49 9.51 -6.92
N LYS A 120 -15.65 8.23 -6.59
CA LYS A 120 -16.96 7.55 -6.55
C LYS A 120 -17.18 6.86 -5.20
N PRO A 121 -17.46 7.63 -4.13
CA PRO A 121 -17.77 7.06 -2.81
C PRO A 121 -18.95 6.08 -2.93
N GLU A 122 -18.95 5.01 -2.12
CA GLU A 122 -20.14 4.17 -2.02
C GLU A 122 -21.32 5.02 -1.55
N ALA A 123 -22.45 4.96 -2.29
CA ALA A 123 -23.67 5.64 -1.87
C ALA A 123 -24.06 5.16 -0.47
N LYS A 124 -24.48 6.09 0.39
CA LYS A 124 -25.07 5.74 1.70
C LYS A 124 -26.21 4.76 1.42
N ALA A 125 -26.10 3.54 1.95
CA ALA A 125 -27.18 2.56 1.93
C ALA A 125 -28.33 3.07 2.80
#